data_AF-A0A067P250-F1
#
_entry.id   AF-A0A067P250-F1
#
_cell.length_a   1.000
_cell.length_b   1.000
_cell.length_c   1.000
_cell.angle_alpha   90.00
_cell.angle_beta   90.00
_cell.angle_gamma   90.00
#
_symmetry.space_group_name_H-M   'P 1'
#
loop_
_entity.id
_entity.type
_entity.pdbx_description
1 polymer ?
#
loop_
_entity_poly.entity_id
_entity_poly.type
_entity_poly.pdbx_seq_one_letter_code
_entity_poly.pdbx_strand_id
1 'polypeptide(L)'
;CFDAHSIGDQFAPSDILGPIYKVWWTGMNKGAAGTIETDSDWAPAIAAILKKKATCAVNVEYDLDTLQPYQIRKRPISFPDADEYAGEELTHGTKVPRIDAFSDTAQLHGGIILELKGCYVCKEGHLGEHGEPAYCYPSPRGHVALNLKRFREWAAAIAGDDATRKTPPNTALFQSTRDGGVKPRGCSGPHSGSKPGSSSTTSSTDASVANTMLLAMIPLMTTLAGAQFASSTFNPRNPPVTPSRDRIQNVMPSSPIPEPPSELHDCLVAFREKRHIDVVASKCTVSRLMELTDASEGNAMKLQDFAVAWSQRLAEKKRWHGDE
;
A
#
# COMPACT_ATOMS: atom_id res chain seq x y z
N CYS A 1 5.41 16.28 -9.60
CA CYS A 1 4.43 15.16 -9.67
C CYS A 1 4.13 14.61 -8.29
N PHE A 2 5.14 14.28 -7.47
CA PHE A 2 4.94 13.94 -6.05
C PHE A 2 4.09 14.94 -5.26
N ASP A 3 4.28 16.24 -5.48
CA ASP A 3 3.46 17.27 -4.83
C ASP A 3 1.99 17.19 -5.23
N ALA A 4 1.70 16.83 -6.48
CA ALA A 4 0.32 16.67 -6.96
C ALA A 4 -0.39 15.48 -6.29
N HIS A 5 0.37 14.50 -5.80
CA HIS A 5 -0.13 13.35 -5.06
C HIS A 5 -0.02 13.52 -3.53
N SER A 6 0.44 14.68 -3.05
CA SER A 6 0.70 14.93 -1.62
C SER A 6 1.64 13.90 -0.96
N ILE A 7 2.60 13.35 -1.74
CA ILE A 7 3.59 12.38 -1.27
C ILE A 7 5.03 12.94 -1.24
N GLY A 8 5.21 14.22 -1.54
CA GLY A 8 6.53 14.88 -1.54
C GLY A 8 7.26 14.83 -0.21
N ASP A 9 6.54 14.73 0.91
CA ASP A 9 7.13 14.60 2.25
C ASP A 9 7.72 13.20 2.53
N GLN A 10 7.30 12.20 1.74
CA GLN A 10 7.70 10.81 1.90
C GLN A 10 8.78 10.40 0.90
N PHE A 11 8.72 10.95 -0.32
CA PHE A 11 9.60 10.59 -1.43
C PHE A 11 10.24 11.84 -2.05
N ALA A 12 11.55 11.77 -2.30
CA ALA A 12 12.27 12.76 -3.10
C ALA A 12 12.92 12.08 -4.29
N PRO A 13 12.84 12.69 -5.49
CA PRO A 13 13.67 12.25 -6.61
C PRO A 13 15.15 12.42 -6.25
N SER A 14 16.01 11.57 -6.80
CA SER A 14 17.46 11.79 -6.73
C SER A 14 17.86 12.92 -7.70
N ASP A 15 18.96 13.61 -7.42
CA ASP A 15 19.49 14.67 -8.29
C ASP A 15 19.85 14.17 -9.70
N ILE A 16 20.05 12.85 -9.84
CA ILE A 16 20.51 12.22 -11.09
C ILE A 16 19.37 11.47 -11.78
N LEU A 17 18.46 10.84 -11.03
CA LEU A 17 17.40 9.98 -11.57
C LEU A 17 16.11 10.16 -10.77
N GLY A 18 15.01 10.35 -11.50
CA GLY A 18 13.66 10.32 -10.94
C GLY A 18 13.11 8.90 -10.83
N PRO A 19 12.02 8.69 -10.07
CA PRO A 19 11.27 7.44 -10.09
C PRO A 19 10.70 7.18 -11.48
N ILE A 20 10.62 5.91 -11.86
CA ILE A 20 9.94 5.49 -13.08
C ILE A 20 8.44 5.54 -12.84
N TYR A 21 7.67 6.10 -13.77
CA TYR A 21 6.22 6.14 -13.68
C TYR A 21 5.55 5.96 -15.04
N LYS A 22 4.29 5.54 -15.01
CA LYS A 22 3.45 5.46 -16.21
C LYS A 22 2.53 6.67 -16.28
N VAL A 23 2.42 7.26 -17.45
CA VAL A 23 1.51 8.38 -17.70
C VAL A 23 0.53 8.04 -18.82
N TRP A 24 -0.74 8.39 -18.62
CA TRP A 24 -1.77 8.36 -19.66
C TRP A 24 -2.79 9.45 -19.41
N TRP A 25 -3.61 9.77 -20.40
CA TRP A 25 -4.61 10.83 -20.29
C TRP A 25 -5.90 10.49 -21.01
N THR A 26 -6.94 11.31 -20.85
CA THR A 26 -8.26 11.09 -21.46
C THR A 26 -8.15 10.84 -22.97
N GLY A 27 -8.70 9.70 -23.41
CA GLY A 27 -8.65 9.24 -24.81
C GLY A 27 -7.43 8.38 -25.15
N MET A 28 -6.55 8.10 -24.18
CA MET A 28 -5.47 7.12 -24.29
C MET A 28 -5.83 5.89 -23.43
N ASN A 29 -5.71 4.69 -23.99
CA ASN A 29 -5.96 3.45 -23.26
C ASN A 29 -4.85 3.22 -22.22
N LYS A 30 -5.19 2.72 -21.02
CA LYS A 30 -4.20 2.38 -19.98
C LYS A 30 -3.12 1.40 -20.47
N GLY A 31 -3.50 0.46 -21.34
CA GLY A 31 -2.55 -0.49 -21.96
C GLY A 31 -1.54 0.15 -22.92
N ALA A 32 -1.78 1.39 -23.35
CA ALA A 32 -0.86 2.18 -24.16
C ALA A 32 -0.10 3.23 -23.34
N ALA A 33 -0.21 3.21 -22.01
CA ALA A 33 0.46 4.18 -21.15
C ALA A 33 1.97 4.16 -21.39
N GLY A 34 2.55 5.35 -21.62
CA GLY A 34 3.99 5.50 -21.78
C GLY A 34 4.68 5.44 -20.42
N THR A 35 5.76 4.67 -20.33
CA THR A 35 6.68 4.71 -19.18
C THR A 35 7.62 5.90 -19.36
N ILE A 36 7.73 6.75 -18.35
CA ILE A 36 8.66 7.88 -18.30
C ILE A 36 9.81 7.51 -17.37
N GLU A 37 11.02 7.41 -17.92
CA GLU A 37 12.25 7.16 -17.15
C GLU A 37 13.13 8.41 -17.13
N THR A 38 13.09 9.20 -18.21
CA THR A 38 13.96 10.36 -18.41
C THR A 38 13.18 11.61 -18.83
N ASP A 39 13.81 12.77 -18.72
CA ASP A 39 13.24 14.04 -19.21
C ASP A 39 13.00 14.02 -20.73
N SER A 40 13.77 13.23 -21.48
CA SER A 40 13.55 13.04 -22.92
C SER A 40 12.28 12.26 -23.24
N ASP A 41 11.85 11.35 -22.37
CA ASP A 41 10.56 10.65 -22.50
C ASP A 41 9.39 11.56 -22.11
N TRP A 42 9.64 12.46 -21.15
CA TRP A 42 8.63 13.41 -20.67
C TRP A 42 8.28 14.47 -21.71
N ALA A 43 9.27 15.00 -22.44
CA ALA A 43 9.09 16.04 -23.45
C ALA A 43 8.00 15.73 -24.52
N PRO A 44 7.97 14.55 -25.18
CA PRO A 44 6.91 14.21 -26.13
C PRO A 44 5.57 13.98 -25.44
N ALA A 45 5.55 13.42 -24.22
CA ALA A 45 4.32 13.21 -23.47
C ALA A 45 3.64 14.54 -23.11
N ILE A 46 4.40 15.51 -22.59
CA ILE A 46 3.85 16.84 -22.26
C ILE A 46 3.44 17.60 -23.53
N ALA A 47 4.19 17.49 -24.63
CA ALA A 47 3.80 18.08 -25.91
C ALA A 47 2.49 17.49 -26.45
N ALA A 48 2.25 16.18 -26.27
CA ALA A 48 1.00 15.52 -26.65
C ALA A 48 -0.17 15.96 -25.77
N ILE A 49 0.05 16.10 -24.46
CA ILE A 49 -0.94 16.60 -23.51
C ILE A 49 -1.32 18.06 -23.83
N LEU A 50 -0.34 18.94 -24.03
CA LEU A 50 -0.57 20.36 -24.33
C LEU A 50 -1.25 20.61 -25.68
N LYS A 51 -1.14 19.69 -26.64
CA LYS A 51 -1.86 19.77 -27.93
C LYS A 51 -3.36 19.52 -27.80
N LYS A 52 -3.85 18.99 -26.67
CA LYS A 52 -5.28 18.75 -26.45
C LYS A 52 -5.97 20.09 -26.13
N LYS A 53 -6.96 20.46 -26.96
CA LYS A 53 -7.73 21.71 -26.82
C LYS A 53 -8.79 21.69 -25.70
N ALA A 54 -9.13 20.50 -25.19
CA ALA A 54 -10.13 20.31 -24.16
C ALA A 54 -9.47 19.97 -22.81
N THR A 55 -10.23 20.09 -21.73
CA THR A 55 -9.83 19.61 -20.39
C THR A 55 -9.39 18.15 -20.50
N CYS A 56 -8.13 17.90 -20.17
CA CYS A 56 -7.48 16.59 -20.31
C CYS A 56 -7.13 16.08 -18.91
N ALA A 57 -7.75 14.99 -18.46
CA ALA A 57 -7.37 14.37 -17.19
C ALA A 57 -6.11 13.53 -17.42
N VAL A 58 -5.02 13.88 -16.74
CA VAL A 58 -3.76 13.15 -16.76
C VAL A 58 -3.71 12.24 -15.54
N ASN A 59 -3.40 10.98 -15.76
CA ASN A 59 -3.23 9.97 -14.72
C ASN A 59 -1.76 9.57 -14.69
N VAL A 60 -1.23 9.45 -13.48
CA VAL A 60 0.14 9.01 -13.22
C VAL A 60 0.07 7.82 -12.27
N GLU A 61 0.79 6.76 -12.60
CA GLU A 61 0.90 5.56 -11.78
C GLU A 61 2.36 5.30 -11.46
N TYR A 62 2.64 5.14 -10.17
CA TYR A 62 3.93 4.75 -9.66
C TYR A 62 3.90 3.28 -9.24
N ASP A 63 4.96 2.55 -9.57
CA ASP A 63 5.19 1.23 -9.00
C ASP A 63 5.84 1.40 -7.62
N LEU A 64 5.09 1.06 -6.56
CA LEU A 64 5.50 1.22 -5.17
C LEU A 64 6.77 0.43 -4.84
N ASP A 65 6.98 -0.72 -5.49
CA ASP A 65 8.17 -1.54 -5.26
C ASP A 65 9.43 -0.84 -5.80
N THR A 66 9.28 -0.05 -6.86
CA THR A 66 10.38 0.75 -7.44
C THR A 66 10.58 2.10 -6.76
N LEU A 67 9.62 2.57 -5.97
CA LEU A 67 9.68 3.84 -5.24
C LEU A 67 10.52 3.76 -3.96
N GLN A 68 10.77 2.56 -3.44
CA GLN A 68 11.47 2.34 -2.16
C GLN A 68 12.84 3.04 -2.06
N PRO A 69 13.69 3.10 -3.11
CA PRO A 69 14.98 3.81 -3.04
C PRO A 69 14.86 5.33 -2.89
N TYR A 70 13.70 5.90 -3.25
CA TYR A 70 13.44 7.35 -3.24
C TYR A 70 12.81 7.83 -1.93
N GLN A 71 12.64 6.93 -0.95
CA GLN A 71 11.99 7.25 0.31
C GLN A 71 12.93 8.07 1.23
N ILE A 72 12.54 9.32 1.53
CA ILE A 72 13.30 10.21 2.43
C ILE A 72 13.17 9.75 3.89
N ARG A 73 11.98 9.26 4.25
CA ARG A 73 11.65 8.83 5.61
C ARG A 73 11.37 7.34 5.64
N LYS A 74 12.25 6.57 6.29
CA LYS A 74 12.08 5.12 6.52
C LYS A 74 10.88 4.76 7.39
N ARG A 75 10.22 5.73 8.03
CA ARG A 75 9.00 5.51 8.81
C ARG A 75 7.81 5.90 7.95
N PRO A 76 6.85 4.99 7.69
CA PRO A 76 5.58 5.36 7.09
C PRO A 76 4.97 6.48 7.93
N ILE A 77 4.71 7.62 7.30
CA ILE A 77 3.84 8.62 7.91
C ILE A 77 2.45 8.01 7.82
N SER A 78 1.83 7.77 8.97
CA SER A 78 0.42 7.40 9.05
C SER A 78 -0.35 8.43 8.22
N PHE A 79 -0.97 8.01 7.11
CA PHE A 79 -1.77 8.90 6.27
C PHE A 79 -2.90 9.46 7.16
N PRO A 80 -2.93 10.79 7.41
CA PRO A 80 -3.84 11.35 8.41
C PRO A 80 -5.32 11.31 7.99
N ASP A 81 -5.63 11.06 6.71
CA ASP A 81 -7.00 11.27 6.19
C ASP A 81 -7.65 10.05 5.53
N ALA A 82 -7.01 8.87 5.53
CA ALA A 82 -7.54 7.76 4.75
C ALA A 82 -8.67 6.97 5.44
N ASP A 83 -8.83 7.04 6.77
CA ASP A 83 -10.04 6.60 7.46
C ASP A 83 -9.89 6.81 8.99
N GLU A 84 -10.59 7.79 9.55
CA GLU A 84 -10.82 7.91 11.00
C GLU A 84 -11.59 6.67 11.56
N TYR A 85 -12.03 5.76 10.69
CA TYR A 85 -12.89 4.62 11.04
C TYR A 85 -12.35 3.23 10.65
N ALA A 86 -11.25 3.11 9.90
CA ALA A 86 -10.73 1.84 9.40
C ALA A 86 -9.34 1.53 9.98
N GLY A 87 -9.34 1.16 11.25
CA GLY A 87 -8.32 0.25 11.76
C GLY A 87 -7.00 0.88 12.21
N GLU A 88 -7.04 1.64 13.30
CA GLU A 88 -5.88 1.95 14.16
C GLU A 88 -5.12 0.67 14.63
N GLU A 89 -5.72 -0.51 14.45
CA GLU A 89 -5.16 -1.81 14.81
C GLU A 89 -4.05 -2.29 13.86
N LEU A 90 -4.01 -1.86 12.59
CA LEU A 90 -3.06 -2.42 11.59
C LEU A 90 -1.76 -1.62 11.42
N THR A 91 -1.68 -0.40 11.94
CA THR A 91 -0.50 0.47 11.83
C THR A 91 0.60 0.16 12.85
N HIS A 92 0.31 -0.68 13.83
CA HIS A 92 1.26 -1.06 14.89
C HIS A 92 2.05 -2.32 14.50
N GLY A 93 2.90 -2.22 13.48
CA GLY A 93 3.77 -3.32 13.05
C GLY A 93 4.64 -3.86 14.20
N THR A 94 4.56 -5.19 14.44
CA THR A 94 5.31 -6.07 15.37
C THR A 94 5.60 -5.60 16.80
N LYS A 95 5.27 -4.37 17.15
CA LYS A 95 5.52 -3.76 18.44
C LYS A 95 4.27 -3.93 19.27
N VAL A 96 4.41 -4.57 20.44
CA VAL A 96 3.32 -4.70 21.42
C VAL A 96 2.75 -3.29 21.68
N PRO A 97 1.49 -3.01 21.31
CA PRO A 97 0.88 -1.72 21.55
C PRO A 97 0.93 -1.41 23.04
N ARG A 98 1.50 -0.25 23.41
CA ARG A 98 1.50 0.20 24.81
C ARG A 98 0.11 0.73 25.12
N ILE A 99 -0.42 0.39 26.30
CA ILE A 99 -1.74 0.87 26.74
C ILE A 99 -1.78 2.40 26.71
N ASP A 100 -0.70 3.05 27.15
CA ASP A 100 -0.54 4.52 27.16
C ASP A 100 -0.59 5.18 25.77
N ALA A 101 -0.50 4.40 24.67
CA ALA A 101 -0.60 4.91 23.31
C ALA A 101 -2.05 4.98 22.80
N PHE A 102 -3.00 4.35 23.49
CA PHE A 102 -4.42 4.42 23.15
C PHE A 102 -5.07 5.60 23.86
N SER A 103 -6.00 6.28 23.17
CA SER A 103 -6.79 7.34 23.77
C SER A 103 -7.58 6.83 24.99
N ASP A 104 -7.82 7.69 25.98
CA ASP A 104 -8.60 7.34 27.18
C ASP A 104 -9.97 6.75 26.82
N THR A 105 -10.58 7.26 25.73
CA THR A 105 -11.86 6.73 25.21
C THR A 105 -11.74 5.30 24.67
N ALA A 106 -10.65 4.97 23.96
CA ALA A 106 -10.40 3.62 23.47
C ALA A 106 -10.11 2.66 24.64
N GLN A 107 -9.36 3.10 25.65
CA GLN A 107 -9.11 2.32 26.85
C GLN A 107 -10.40 2.06 27.64
N LEU A 108 -11.24 3.08 27.82
CA LEU A 108 -12.53 2.99 28.49
C LEU A 108 -13.45 1.97 27.80
N HIS A 109 -13.57 2.05 26.47
CA HIS A 109 -14.38 1.10 25.71
C HIS A 109 -13.81 -0.32 25.77
N GLY A 110 -12.48 -0.48 25.78
CA GLY A 110 -11.82 -1.78 25.85
C GLY A 110 -12.25 -2.61 27.06
N GLY A 111 -12.32 -1.99 28.24
CA GLY A 111 -12.79 -2.65 29.46
C GLY A 111 -14.23 -3.14 29.34
N ILE A 112 -15.14 -2.27 28.89
CA ILE A 112 -16.56 -2.59 28.71
C ILE A 112 -16.75 -3.72 27.69
N ILE A 113 -15.98 -3.71 26.59
CA ILE A 113 -16.03 -4.77 25.55
C ILE A 113 -15.64 -6.13 26.13
N LEU A 114 -14.58 -6.20 26.94
CA LEU A 114 -14.15 -7.45 27.57
C LEU A 114 -15.21 -8.00 28.53
N GLU A 115 -15.86 -7.13 29.29
CA GLU A 115 -16.97 -7.52 30.17
C GLU A 115 -18.17 -8.04 29.37
N LEU A 116 -18.56 -7.34 28.29
CA LEU A 116 -19.63 -7.78 27.40
C LEU A 116 -19.30 -9.15 26.77
N LYS A 117 -18.06 -9.37 26.31
CA LYS A 117 -17.61 -10.67 25.81
C LYS A 117 -17.77 -11.77 26.86
N GLY A 118 -17.44 -11.50 28.12
CA GLY A 118 -17.63 -12.45 29.22
C GLY A 118 -19.11 -12.80 29.48
N CYS A 119 -20.02 -11.84 29.31
CA CYS A 119 -21.46 -12.07 29.50
C CYS A 119 -22.14 -12.80 28.34
N TYR A 120 -21.67 -12.63 27.11
CA TYR A 120 -22.40 -13.01 25.89
C TYR A 120 -21.72 -14.11 25.08
N VAL A 121 -20.99 -15.03 25.72
CA VAL A 121 -20.51 -16.26 25.07
C VAL A 121 -21.70 -17.09 24.61
N CYS A 122 -21.76 -17.41 23.31
CA CYS A 122 -22.89 -18.12 22.73
C CYS A 122 -22.95 -19.57 23.22
N LYS A 123 -24.05 -19.95 23.88
CA LYS A 123 -24.28 -21.32 24.37
C LYS A 123 -24.84 -22.26 23.31
N GLU A 124 -25.35 -21.73 22.20
CA GLU A 124 -25.95 -22.51 21.11
C GLU A 124 -24.93 -23.05 20.10
N GLY A 125 -23.63 -22.87 20.38
CA GLY A 125 -22.56 -23.42 19.53
C GLY A 125 -22.30 -22.65 18.24
N HIS A 126 -22.78 -21.41 18.11
CA HIS A 126 -22.36 -20.55 17.01
C HIS A 126 -20.84 -20.36 17.04
N LEU A 127 -20.19 -20.57 15.90
CA LEU A 127 -18.76 -20.36 15.71
C LEU A 127 -18.53 -18.94 15.18
N GLY A 128 -17.48 -18.29 15.69
CA GLY A 128 -16.98 -17.02 15.19
C GLY A 128 -16.31 -17.19 13.82
N GLU A 129 -15.89 -16.07 13.23
CA GLU A 129 -15.26 -16.06 11.90
C GLU A 129 -14.00 -16.94 11.81
N HIS A 130 -13.35 -17.19 12.94
CA HIS A 130 -12.13 -17.99 13.06
C HIS A 130 -12.34 -19.37 13.71
N GLY A 131 -13.60 -19.83 13.88
CA GLY A 131 -13.91 -21.12 14.50
C GLY A 131 -13.84 -21.15 16.04
N GLU A 132 -13.56 -20.01 16.67
CA GLU A 132 -13.68 -19.80 18.12
C GLU A 132 -15.16 -19.69 18.56
N PRO A 133 -15.49 -19.84 19.85
CA PRO A 133 -16.86 -19.61 20.33
C PRO A 133 -17.34 -18.20 19.98
N ALA A 134 -18.46 -18.09 19.27
CA ALA A 134 -19.03 -16.78 18.92
C ALA A 134 -19.60 -16.09 20.15
N TYR A 135 -19.74 -14.76 20.06
CA TYR A 135 -20.47 -13.95 21.02
C TYR A 135 -21.83 -13.59 20.44
N CYS A 136 -22.90 -13.78 21.20
CA CYS A 136 -24.27 -13.56 20.74
C CYS A 136 -25.12 -12.91 21.83
N TYR A 137 -25.89 -11.90 21.44
CA TYR A 137 -26.93 -11.33 22.30
C TYR A 137 -28.25 -12.09 22.08
N PRO A 138 -28.89 -12.64 23.14
CA PRO A 138 -30.16 -13.31 23.02
C PRO A 138 -31.28 -12.29 22.79
N SER A 139 -32.00 -12.42 21.68
CA SER A 139 -33.18 -11.63 21.35
C SER A 139 -34.40 -12.56 21.27
N PRO A 140 -35.64 -12.07 21.49
CA PRO A 140 -36.84 -12.89 21.34
C PRO A 140 -36.99 -13.55 19.95
N ARG A 141 -36.28 -13.03 18.93
CA ARG A 141 -36.28 -13.55 17.55
C ARG A 141 -35.10 -14.48 17.23
N GLY A 142 -34.25 -14.79 18.21
CA GLY A 142 -33.03 -15.59 18.04
C GLY A 142 -31.78 -14.84 18.49
N HIS A 143 -30.61 -15.29 18.03
CA HIS A 143 -29.33 -14.76 18.48
C HIS A 143 -28.81 -13.66 17.53
N VAL A 144 -28.35 -12.55 18.09
CA VAL A 144 -27.68 -11.48 17.34
C VAL A 144 -26.18 -11.63 17.52
N ALA A 145 -25.47 -12.03 16.46
CA ALA A 145 -24.02 -12.17 16.49
C ALA A 145 -23.33 -10.83 16.82
N LEU A 146 -22.44 -10.82 17.81
CA LEU A 146 -21.72 -9.62 18.25
C LEU A 146 -20.33 -9.61 17.61
N ASN A 147 -20.12 -8.71 16.64
CA ASN A 147 -18.80 -8.43 16.07
C ASN A 147 -18.16 -7.22 16.77
N LEU A 148 -16.88 -6.95 16.47
CA LEU A 148 -16.14 -5.84 17.10
C LEU A 148 -16.83 -4.48 16.91
N LYS A 149 -17.46 -4.26 15.75
CA LYS A 149 -18.24 -3.03 15.47
C LYS A 149 -19.42 -2.88 16.43
N ARG A 150 -20.24 -3.93 16.60
CA ARG A 150 -21.38 -3.94 17.53
C ARG A 150 -20.93 -3.79 18.99
N PHE A 151 -19.82 -4.43 19.37
CA PHE A 151 -19.24 -4.26 20.70
C PHE A 151 -18.80 -2.83 20.97
N ARG A 152 -18.13 -2.18 20.02
CA ARG A 152 -17.70 -0.77 20.15
C ARG A 152 -18.90 0.18 20.29
N GLU A 153 -19.93 0.00 19.47
CA GLU A 153 -21.15 0.81 19.55
C GLU A 153 -21.89 0.60 20.87
N TRP A 154 -21.98 -0.64 21.36
CA TRP A 154 -22.59 -0.92 22.66
C TRP A 154 -21.76 -0.35 23.81
N ALA A 155 -20.44 -0.49 23.77
CA ALA A 155 -19.56 0.09 24.79
C ALA A 155 -19.65 1.62 24.83
N ALA A 156 -19.69 2.28 23.67
CA ALA A 156 -19.90 3.72 23.57
C ALA A 156 -21.26 4.14 24.14
N ALA A 157 -22.33 3.40 23.84
CA ALA A 157 -23.66 3.68 24.39
C ALA A 157 -23.74 3.45 25.91
N ILE A 158 -23.00 2.48 26.46
CA ILE A 158 -22.88 2.32 27.92
C ILE A 158 -22.11 3.49 28.54
N ALA A 159 -21.02 3.94 27.90
CA ALA A 159 -20.24 5.08 28.38
C ALA A 159 -21.03 6.41 28.33
N GLY A 160 -21.99 6.52 27.41
CA GLY A 160 -22.93 7.65 27.31
C GLY A 160 -24.22 7.48 28.12
N ASP A 161 -24.36 6.45 28.95
CA ASP A 161 -25.57 6.11 29.71
C ASP A 161 -26.85 5.85 28.85
N ASP A 162 -26.70 5.64 27.54
CA ASP A 162 -27.78 5.34 26.59
C ASP A 162 -28.14 3.84 26.54
N ALA A 163 -27.25 2.98 27.04
CA ALA A 163 -27.43 1.53 27.08
C ALA A 163 -26.91 0.94 28.40
N THR A 164 -27.28 -0.30 28.68
CA THR A 164 -26.76 -1.03 29.84
C THR A 164 -26.02 -2.28 29.41
N ARG A 165 -25.26 -2.90 30.32
CA ARG A 165 -24.62 -4.19 30.06
C ARG A 165 -25.60 -5.30 29.66
N LYS A 166 -26.89 -5.18 30.03
CA LYS A 166 -27.95 -6.17 29.76
C LYS A 166 -28.78 -5.85 28.52
N THR A 167 -28.79 -4.60 28.09
CA THR A 167 -29.66 -4.12 27.03
C THR A 167 -28.85 -3.32 26.02
N PRO A 168 -28.71 -3.82 24.77
CA PRO A 168 -27.97 -3.11 23.73
C PRO A 168 -28.69 -1.82 23.33
N PRO A 169 -27.97 -0.86 22.72
CA PRO A 169 -28.58 0.37 22.26
C PRO A 169 -29.61 0.10 21.16
N ASN A 170 -30.64 0.95 21.09
CA ASN A 170 -31.74 0.83 20.13
C ASN A 170 -31.35 1.34 18.73
N THR A 171 -30.25 0.84 18.17
CA THR A 171 -29.75 1.24 16.85
C THR A 171 -30.09 0.19 15.78
N ALA A 172 -30.07 0.63 14.51
CA ALA A 172 -30.33 -0.25 13.38
C ALA A 172 -29.39 -1.48 13.34
N LEU A 173 -28.18 -1.36 13.89
CA LEU A 173 -27.19 -2.44 13.92
C LEU A 173 -27.60 -3.61 14.83
N PHE A 174 -28.39 -3.35 15.88
CA PHE A 174 -28.98 -4.37 16.76
C PHE A 174 -30.40 -4.77 16.35
N GLN A 175 -31.08 -3.94 15.56
CA GLN A 175 -32.41 -4.24 15.02
C GLN A 175 -32.38 -5.06 13.72
N SER A 176 -31.29 -5.03 12.95
CA SER A 176 -31.26 -5.56 11.56
C SER A 176 -31.43 -7.08 11.42
N THR A 177 -31.38 -7.83 12.52
CA THR A 177 -31.75 -9.26 12.54
C THR A 177 -33.27 -9.48 12.62
N ARG A 178 -34.09 -8.41 12.71
CA ARG A 178 -35.54 -8.53 12.80
C ARG A 178 -36.15 -9.39 11.68
N ASP A 179 -35.66 -9.32 10.45
CA ASP A 179 -36.40 -9.86 9.30
C ASP A 179 -35.58 -10.80 8.39
N GLY A 180 -34.57 -11.51 8.91
CA GLY A 180 -33.99 -12.72 8.27
C GLY A 180 -33.48 -12.60 6.83
N GLY A 181 -33.44 -11.40 6.25
CA GLY A 181 -33.01 -11.17 4.89
C GLY A 181 -31.51 -11.24 4.83
N VAL A 182 -30.98 -12.37 4.36
CA VAL A 182 -29.65 -12.41 3.74
C VAL A 182 -29.66 -11.34 2.67
N LYS A 183 -29.19 -10.13 2.98
CA LYS A 183 -29.08 -9.06 1.98
C LYS A 183 -28.04 -9.58 1.00
N PRO A 184 -28.42 -9.98 -0.24
CA PRO A 184 -27.44 -10.46 -1.18
C PRO A 184 -26.44 -9.31 -1.36
N ARG A 185 -25.16 -9.57 -1.08
CA ARG A 185 -24.07 -8.70 -1.52
C ARG A 185 -23.97 -8.81 -3.04
N GLY A 186 -24.99 -8.32 -3.72
CA GLY A 186 -24.99 -8.14 -5.16
C GLY A 186 -24.12 -6.93 -5.46
N CYS A 187 -22.99 -7.18 -6.11
CA CYS A 187 -22.40 -6.25 -7.05
C CYS A 187 -23.42 -5.95 -8.16
N SER A 188 -24.48 -5.21 -7.84
CA SER A 188 -25.34 -4.63 -8.86
C SER A 188 -24.59 -3.42 -9.38
N GLY A 189 -24.04 -3.56 -10.59
CA GLY A 189 -23.45 -2.47 -11.36
C GLY A 189 -24.44 -1.31 -11.57
N PRO A 190 -23.97 -0.21 -12.17
CA PRO A 190 -24.69 1.05 -12.21
C PRO A 190 -25.94 0.90 -13.08
N HIS A 191 -27.11 0.75 -12.45
CA HIS A 191 -28.37 0.99 -13.13
C HIS A 191 -28.63 2.49 -13.20
N SER A 192 -28.79 2.91 -14.45
CA SER A 192 -29.31 4.17 -14.95
C SER A 192 -30.44 4.73 -14.10
N GLY A 193 -30.35 6.04 -13.86
CA GLY A 193 -31.26 6.81 -13.02
C GLY A 193 -32.73 6.64 -13.38
N SER A 194 -33.54 6.42 -12.35
CA SER A 194 -34.99 6.61 -12.41
C SER A 194 -35.32 8.04 -11.96
N LYS A 195 -35.97 8.79 -12.85
CA LYS A 195 -36.68 10.03 -12.55
C LYS A 195 -38.06 9.70 -11.92
N PRO A 196 -38.68 10.63 -11.16
CA PRO A 196 -39.96 10.39 -10.50
C PRO A 196 -41.13 10.69 -11.45
N GLY A 197 -42.26 10.01 -11.27
CA GLY A 197 -43.52 10.44 -11.89
C GLY A 197 -44.61 9.38 -12.03
N SER A 198 -45.49 9.34 -11.03
CA SER A 198 -46.96 9.24 -11.11
C SER A 198 -47.68 8.48 -12.23
N SER A 199 -48.57 7.58 -11.76
CA SER A 199 -49.95 7.29 -12.19
C SER A 199 -50.30 6.88 -13.65
N SER A 200 -50.75 5.61 -13.74
CA SER A 200 -51.93 5.09 -14.45
C SER A 200 -52.22 5.46 -15.92
N THR A 201 -52.42 4.42 -16.75
CA THR A 201 -53.66 4.03 -17.49
C THR A 201 -53.37 3.52 -18.91
N THR A 202 -53.95 2.35 -19.23
CA THR A 202 -54.39 1.81 -20.54
C THR A 202 -53.42 1.48 -21.69
N SER A 203 -53.45 0.18 -22.04
CA SER A 203 -53.38 -0.46 -23.36
C SER A 203 -53.37 0.38 -24.65
N SER A 204 -52.42 0.08 -25.56
CA SER A 204 -52.71 -0.36 -26.94
C SER A 204 -51.41 -0.69 -27.71
N THR A 205 -51.56 -1.62 -28.65
CA THR A 205 -50.62 -2.28 -29.56
C THR A 205 -49.87 -1.39 -30.57
N ASP A 206 -48.83 -1.99 -31.15
CA ASP A 206 -48.16 -1.67 -32.44
C ASP A 206 -47.09 -0.56 -32.49
N ALA A 207 -45.86 -0.92 -32.08
CA ALA A 207 -44.62 -0.33 -32.61
C ALA A 207 -43.39 -1.23 -32.34
N SER A 208 -43.39 -2.49 -32.77
CA SER A 208 -42.36 -3.47 -32.38
C SER A 208 -41.73 -4.26 -33.53
N VAL A 209 -41.61 -3.69 -34.74
CA VAL A 209 -40.88 -4.35 -35.85
C VAL A 209 -39.83 -3.44 -36.51
N ALA A 210 -39.96 -2.11 -36.42
CA ALA A 210 -38.99 -1.20 -37.03
C ALA A 210 -37.68 -1.00 -36.21
N ASN A 211 -37.73 -1.11 -34.88
CA ASN A 211 -36.54 -0.88 -34.03
C ASN A 211 -35.60 -2.10 -33.91
N THR A 212 -36.06 -3.30 -34.27
CA THR A 212 -35.25 -4.53 -34.16
C THR A 212 -34.33 -4.73 -35.37
N MET A 213 -34.63 -4.15 -36.54
CA MET A 213 -33.73 -4.23 -37.71
C MET A 213 -32.55 -3.24 -37.65
N LEU A 214 -32.68 -2.10 -36.95
CA LEU A 214 -31.60 -1.10 -36.89
C LEU A 214 -30.43 -1.52 -35.98
N LEU A 215 -30.69 -2.36 -34.97
CA LEU A 215 -29.67 -2.86 -34.04
C LEU A 215 -28.81 -4.01 -34.61
N ALA A 216 -29.28 -4.68 -35.68
CA ALA A 216 -28.56 -5.80 -36.29
C ALA A 216 -27.47 -5.38 -37.30
N MET A 217 -27.40 -4.11 -37.70
CA MET A 217 -26.40 -3.62 -38.67
C MET A 217 -25.15 -2.99 -38.04
N ILE A 218 -25.12 -2.83 -36.71
CA ILE A 218 -23.99 -2.22 -35.98
C ILE A 218 -22.69 -3.05 -36.07
N PRO A 219 -22.68 -4.41 -36.13
CA PRO A 219 -21.42 -5.16 -36.24
C PRO A 219 -20.77 -5.09 -37.63
N LEU A 220 -21.49 -4.66 -38.68
CA LEU A 220 -21.03 -4.74 -40.07
C LEU A 220 -20.32 -3.47 -40.57
N MET A 221 -20.47 -2.35 -39.88
CA MET A 221 -19.78 -1.09 -40.20
C MET A 221 -18.41 -0.99 -39.49
N THR A 222 -18.18 -1.74 -38.42
CA THR A 222 -16.91 -1.74 -37.68
C THR A 222 -15.80 -2.53 -38.38
N THR A 223 -16.15 -3.38 -39.36
CA THR A 223 -15.21 -4.23 -40.11
C THR A 223 -14.66 -3.60 -41.39
N LEU A 224 -15.11 -2.40 -41.79
CA LEU A 224 -14.69 -1.76 -43.05
C LEU A 224 -13.75 -0.55 -42.87
N ALA A 225 -13.44 -0.14 -41.64
CA ALA A 225 -12.52 0.98 -41.37
C ALA A 225 -11.09 0.55 -40.98
N GLY A 226 -10.78 -0.75 -41.04
CA GLY A 226 -9.50 -1.32 -40.62
C GLY A 226 -8.73 -2.00 -41.76
N ALA A 227 -8.48 -1.30 -42.86
CA ALA A 227 -7.64 -1.82 -43.95
C ALA A 227 -6.70 -0.72 -44.47
N GLN A 228 -5.58 -0.51 -43.77
CA GLN A 228 -4.37 0.12 -44.32
C GLN A 228 -3.17 0.02 -43.36
N PHE A 229 -2.75 -1.19 -42.98
CA PHE A 229 -1.33 -1.43 -42.66
C PHE A 229 -0.94 -2.81 -43.21
N ALA A 230 0.14 -2.81 -43.97
CA ALA A 230 0.64 -3.93 -44.74
C ALA A 230 1.01 -5.13 -43.83
N SER A 231 0.54 -6.31 -44.24
CA SER A 231 0.90 -7.59 -43.64
C SER A 231 2.38 -7.92 -43.89
N SER A 232 3.18 -7.98 -42.82
CA SER A 232 4.36 -8.85 -42.81
C SER A 232 3.91 -10.24 -42.38
N THR A 233 4.21 -11.25 -43.19
CA THR A 233 3.93 -12.66 -42.97
C THR A 233 4.52 -13.13 -41.63
N PHE A 234 3.66 -13.33 -40.62
CA PHE A 234 4.06 -13.84 -39.31
C PHE A 234 3.94 -15.37 -39.31
N ASN A 235 5.09 -16.02 -39.13
CA ASN A 235 5.26 -17.47 -39.08
C ASN A 235 4.98 -17.94 -37.63
N PRO A 236 3.99 -18.80 -37.34
CA PRO A 236 3.64 -19.16 -35.97
C PRO A 236 4.47 -20.37 -35.55
N ARG A 237 5.69 -20.14 -35.03
CA ARG A 237 6.44 -21.26 -34.41
C ARG A 237 7.31 -20.99 -33.19
N ASN A 238 7.38 -19.77 -32.66
CA ASN A 238 8.13 -19.52 -31.41
C ASN A 238 7.26 -18.76 -30.38
N PRO A 239 7.16 -19.23 -29.13
CA PRO A 239 6.56 -18.46 -28.05
C PRO A 239 7.39 -17.18 -27.77
N PRO A 240 6.76 -16.09 -27.31
CA PRO A 240 7.45 -14.83 -27.04
C PRO A 240 8.46 -15.01 -25.91
N VAL A 241 9.74 -14.82 -26.24
CA VAL A 241 10.84 -14.70 -25.27
C VAL A 241 10.71 -13.33 -24.60
N THR A 242 10.55 -13.32 -23.29
CA THR A 242 10.61 -12.11 -22.46
C THR A 242 11.94 -11.40 -22.66
N PRO A 243 11.98 -10.06 -22.77
CA PRO A 243 13.23 -9.31 -22.90
C PRO A 243 14.11 -9.58 -21.68
N SER A 244 15.27 -10.19 -21.94
CA SER A 244 16.31 -10.39 -20.94
C SER A 244 16.85 -9.03 -20.53
N ARG A 245 16.76 -8.73 -19.24
CA ARG A 245 17.23 -7.49 -18.64
C ARG A 245 18.76 -7.51 -18.64
N ASP A 246 19.38 -6.74 -19.53
CA ASP A 246 20.82 -6.49 -19.48
C ASP A 246 21.15 -5.78 -18.17
N ARG A 247 21.71 -6.55 -17.24
CA ARG A 247 22.22 -6.07 -15.97
C ARG A 247 23.50 -5.30 -16.27
N ILE A 248 23.42 -3.98 -16.28
CA ILE A 248 24.58 -3.09 -16.36
C ILE A 248 25.56 -3.46 -15.24
N GLN A 249 26.66 -4.11 -15.60
CA GLN A 249 27.77 -4.44 -14.70
C GLN A 249 28.54 -3.14 -14.39
N ASN A 250 28.24 -2.54 -13.25
CA ASN A 250 29.16 -1.57 -12.65
C ASN A 250 30.37 -2.33 -12.10
N VAL A 251 31.46 -2.35 -12.86
CA VAL A 251 32.78 -2.82 -12.43
C VAL A 251 33.27 -1.87 -11.34
N MET A 252 33.12 -2.25 -10.07
CA MET A 252 33.76 -1.55 -8.97
C MET A 252 35.26 -1.88 -8.96
N PRO A 253 36.14 -0.90 -8.72
CA PRO A 253 37.56 -1.15 -8.57
C PRO A 253 37.81 -2.06 -7.36
N SER A 254 38.49 -3.18 -7.60
CA SER A 254 38.92 -4.14 -6.58
C SER A 254 40.04 -3.55 -5.73
N SER A 255 39.71 -3.06 -4.53
CA SER A 255 40.71 -2.81 -3.48
C SER A 255 41.04 -4.13 -2.76
N PRO A 256 42.31 -4.40 -2.40
CA PRO A 256 42.71 -5.64 -1.74
C PRO A 256 41.99 -5.84 -0.39
N ILE A 257 41.90 -7.10 0.05
CA ILE A 257 41.37 -7.45 1.38
C ILE A 257 42.43 -7.06 2.42
N PRO A 258 42.09 -6.25 3.43
CA PRO A 258 43.05 -5.87 4.46
C PRO A 258 43.33 -7.02 5.43
N GLU A 259 44.54 -7.02 6.01
CA GLU A 259 44.97 -8.01 7.00
C GLU A 259 44.25 -7.78 8.36
N PRO A 260 44.13 -8.80 9.23
CA PRO A 260 43.36 -8.72 10.48
C PRO A 260 43.69 -7.57 11.44
N PRO A 261 44.95 -7.06 11.59
CA PRO A 261 45.20 -5.89 12.43
C PRO A 261 44.81 -4.54 11.79
N SER A 262 44.38 -4.51 10.52
CA SER A 262 44.01 -3.28 9.79
C SER A 262 42.51 -2.98 9.72
N GLU A 263 41.64 -3.88 10.19
CA GLU A 263 40.18 -3.77 10.03
C GLU A 263 39.58 -2.48 10.61
N LEU A 264 40.03 -2.08 11.81
CA LEU A 264 39.65 -0.81 12.43
C LEU A 264 40.19 0.38 11.63
N HIS A 265 41.42 0.28 11.14
CA HIS A 265 42.05 1.34 10.34
C HIS A 265 41.27 1.57 9.04
N ASP A 266 40.89 0.51 8.32
CA ASP A 266 40.12 0.63 7.08
C ASP A 266 38.70 1.12 7.31
N CYS A 267 38.08 0.74 8.44
CA CYS A 267 36.80 1.30 8.86
C CYS A 267 36.91 2.81 9.08
N LEU A 268 37.96 3.27 9.79
CA LEU A 268 38.20 4.69 10.03
C LEU A 268 38.58 5.45 8.74
N VAL A 269 39.31 4.83 7.81
CA VAL A 269 39.57 5.39 6.47
C VAL A 269 38.27 5.55 5.68
N ALA A 270 37.38 4.55 5.70
CA ALA A 270 36.08 4.64 5.05
C ALA A 270 35.17 5.71 5.68
N PHE A 271 35.25 5.90 7.01
CA PHE A 271 34.58 7.01 7.69
C PHE A 271 35.16 8.37 7.27
N ARG A 272 36.49 8.48 7.13
CA ARG A 272 37.14 9.70 6.62
C ARG A 272 36.67 10.03 5.20
N GLU A 273 36.61 9.05 4.30
CA GLU A 273 36.19 9.28 2.92
C GLU A 273 34.70 9.65 2.80
N LYS A 274 33.81 9.05 3.59
CA LYS A 274 32.36 9.27 3.48
C LYS A 274 31.78 10.36 4.37
N ARG A 275 32.48 10.73 5.44
CA ARG A 275 32.00 11.65 6.47
C ARG A 275 33.00 12.74 6.82
N HIS A 276 34.18 12.77 6.19
CA HIS A 276 35.26 13.73 6.47
C HIS A 276 35.72 13.74 7.94
N ILE A 277 35.62 12.61 8.64
CA ILE A 277 36.09 12.46 10.03
C ILE A 277 37.50 11.86 10.00
N ASP A 278 38.52 12.64 10.35
CA ASP A 278 39.92 12.19 10.29
C ASP A 278 40.38 11.57 11.62
N VAL A 279 40.32 10.24 11.71
CA VAL A 279 40.72 9.46 12.91
C VAL A 279 41.90 8.52 12.63
N VAL A 280 42.51 8.63 11.43
CA VAL A 280 43.36 7.57 10.84
C VAL A 280 44.81 7.57 11.36
N ALA A 281 45.22 8.61 12.10
CA ALA A 281 46.63 8.88 12.37
C ALA A 281 47.31 8.02 13.47
N SER A 282 46.61 7.11 14.15
CA SER A 282 47.24 6.27 15.19
C SER A 282 46.61 4.89 15.26
N LYS A 283 47.43 3.85 15.49
CA LYS A 283 46.96 2.52 15.93
C LYS A 283 46.10 2.72 17.18
N CYS A 284 44.79 2.75 16.98
CA CYS A 284 43.88 3.26 17.99
C CYS A 284 43.56 2.13 18.96
N THR A 285 44.17 2.16 20.14
CA THR A 285 43.72 1.34 21.27
C THR A 285 42.34 1.82 21.72
N VAL A 286 41.57 0.97 22.40
CA VAL A 286 40.23 1.35 22.94
C VAL A 286 40.32 2.64 23.77
N SER A 287 41.37 2.78 24.59
CA SER A 287 41.63 4.00 25.36
C SER A 287 41.80 5.24 24.48
N ARG A 288 42.52 5.14 23.35
CA ARG A 288 42.70 6.25 22.42
C ARG A 288 41.42 6.59 21.65
N LEU A 289 40.61 5.58 21.35
CA LEU A 289 39.29 5.73 20.75
C LEU A 289 38.35 6.51 21.67
N MET A 290 38.37 6.20 22.98
CA MET A 290 37.61 6.94 23.98
C MET A 290 38.08 8.40 24.04
N GLU A 291 39.39 8.66 24.07
CA GLU A 291 39.95 10.02 24.08
C GLU A 291 39.57 10.85 22.83
N LEU A 292 39.46 10.22 21.67
CA LEU A 292 39.18 10.92 20.42
C LEU A 292 37.68 11.16 20.15
N THR A 293 36.81 10.35 20.77
CA THR A 293 35.37 10.37 20.46
C THR A 293 34.50 10.77 21.65
N ASP A 294 35.10 10.97 22.83
CA ASP A 294 34.42 11.08 24.13
C ASP A 294 33.41 9.93 24.38
N ALA A 295 33.59 8.81 23.70
CA ALA A 295 32.74 7.64 23.87
C ALA A 295 33.06 6.95 25.19
N SER A 296 32.02 6.47 25.88
CA SER A 296 32.21 5.55 27.00
C SER A 296 32.91 4.28 26.52
N GLU A 297 33.65 3.61 27.41
CA GLU A 297 34.41 2.39 27.11
C GLU A 297 33.55 1.33 26.40
N GLY A 298 32.32 1.13 26.88
CA GLY A 298 31.38 0.20 26.25
C GLY A 298 30.97 0.58 24.83
N ASN A 299 30.91 1.87 24.49
CA ASN A 299 30.63 2.33 23.13
C ASN A 299 31.87 2.22 22.23
N ALA A 300 33.06 2.47 22.76
CA ALA A 300 34.32 2.26 22.05
C ALA A 300 34.54 0.78 21.70
N MET A 301 34.23 -0.14 22.63
CA MET A 301 34.26 -1.59 22.37
C MET A 301 33.23 -2.00 21.31
N LYS A 302 31.99 -1.51 21.40
CA LYS A 302 30.97 -1.78 20.36
C LYS A 302 31.38 -1.29 18.98
N LEU A 303 32.10 -0.17 18.90
CA LEU A 303 32.62 0.34 17.63
C LEU A 303 33.72 -0.56 17.06
N GLN A 304 34.58 -1.11 17.93
CA GLN A 304 35.58 -2.10 17.54
C GLN A 304 34.92 -3.39 17.04
N ASP A 305 33.95 -3.93 17.77
CA ASP A 305 33.18 -5.11 17.37
C ASP A 305 32.45 -4.89 16.04
N PHE A 306 31.87 -3.70 15.85
CA PHE A 306 31.24 -3.31 14.61
C PHE A 306 32.23 -3.27 13.45
N ALA A 307 33.44 -2.74 13.65
CA ALA A 307 34.47 -2.67 12.62
C ALA A 307 34.90 -4.07 12.14
N VAL A 308 35.07 -5.02 13.07
CA VAL A 308 35.37 -6.43 12.77
C VAL A 308 34.21 -7.10 12.01
N ALA A 309 32.97 -6.93 12.48
CA ALA A 309 31.81 -7.50 11.79
C ALA A 309 31.62 -6.89 10.38
N TRP A 310 31.94 -5.61 10.22
CA TRP A 310 31.87 -4.91 8.94
C TRP A 310 32.96 -5.37 7.97
N SER A 311 34.20 -5.56 8.42
CA SER A 311 35.29 -6.08 7.58
C SER A 311 34.99 -7.50 7.09
N GLN A 312 34.43 -8.36 7.95
CA GLN A 312 33.98 -9.71 7.58
C GLN A 312 32.91 -9.68 6.49
N ARG A 313 31.88 -8.84 6.63
CA ARG A 313 30.83 -8.69 5.60
C ARG A 313 31.39 -8.18 4.27
N LEU A 314 32.38 -7.28 4.32
CA LEU A 314 33.06 -6.83 3.11
C LEU A 314 33.86 -7.96 2.45
N ALA A 315 34.56 -8.79 3.24
CA ALA A 315 35.28 -9.95 2.72
C ALA A 315 34.33 -10.99 2.10
N GLU A 316 33.21 -11.28 2.76
CA GLU A 316 32.15 -12.13 2.21
C GLU A 316 31.61 -11.57 0.89
N LYS A 317 31.25 -10.28 0.86
CA LYS A 317 30.75 -9.63 -0.35
C LYS A 317 31.77 -9.69 -1.50
N LYS A 318 33.07 -9.51 -1.22
CA LYS A 318 34.13 -9.67 -2.23
C LYS A 318 34.18 -11.11 -2.75
N ARG A 319 34.07 -12.11 -1.87
CA ARG A 319 34.05 -13.53 -2.26
C ARG A 319 32.90 -13.85 -3.22
N TRP A 320 31.70 -13.33 -2.95
CA TRP A 320 30.53 -13.52 -3.82
C TRP A 320 30.62 -12.83 -5.18
N HIS A 321 31.46 -11.80 -5.30
CA HIS A 321 31.60 -10.99 -6.52
C HIS A 321 32.93 -11.21 -7.25
N GLY A 322 33.84 -12.04 -6.71
CA GLY A 322 35.18 -12.26 -7.26
C GLY A 322 35.41 -13.63 -7.90
N ASP A 323 34.40 -14.51 -7.93
CA ASP A 323 34.45 -15.84 -8.56
C ASP A 323 33.74 -15.88 -9.95
N GLU A 324 33.39 -14.73 -10.53
CA GLU A 324 32.99 -14.57 -11.96
C GLU A 324 34.07 -13.80 -12.74
#